data_AF-A0A5N9HI38-F1
#
_entry.id   AF-A0A5N9HI38-F1
#
_cell.length_a   1.000
_cell.length_b   1.000
_cell.length_c   1.000
_cell.angle_alpha   90.00
_cell.angle_beta   90.00
_cell.angle_gamma   90.00
#
_symmetry.space_group_name_H-M   'P 1'
#
loop_
_entity.id
_entity.type
_entity.pdbx_description
1 polymer ?
#
loop_
_entity_poly.entity_id
_entity_poly.type
_entity_poly.pdbx_seq_one_letter_code
_entity_poly.pdbx_strand_id
1 'polypeptide(L)' 'MKFKYLSIVLILVSSIFVLSCGNTKEDTKVKLALDWYPNANHTGLYIALEKGYFQDENIDIEIYTPSDPSTVLQTVGAGQ' A
#
# COMPACT_ATOMS: atom_id res chain seq x y z
N MET A 1 -0.53 3.07 50.30
CA MET A 1 -1.58 3.09 49.25
C MET A 1 -1.12 3.79 47.97
N LYS A 2 -0.55 5.01 48.02
CA LYS A 2 -0.06 5.76 46.83
C LYS A 2 0.97 5.00 45.96
N PHE A 3 1.90 4.25 46.56
CA PHE A 3 2.88 3.42 45.84
C PHE A 3 2.26 2.24 45.07
N LYS A 4 1.13 1.70 45.53
CA LYS A 4 0.45 0.56 44.88
C LYS A 4 -0.23 1.00 43.58
N TYR A 5 -0.78 2.22 43.55
CA TYR A 5 -1.32 2.83 42.33
C TYR A 5 -0.21 3.27 41.37
N LEU A 6 0.94 3.72 41.88
CA LEU A 6 2.09 4.08 41.06
C LEU A 6 2.66 2.88 40.28
N SER A 7 2.76 1.71 40.92
CA SER A 7 3.18 0.47 40.23
C SER A 7 2.14 -0.01 39.20
N ILE A 8 0.85 0.17 39.46
CA ILE A 8 -0.21 -0.20 38.50
C ILE A 8 -0.15 0.70 37.25
N VAL A 9 0.07 2.00 37.42
CA VAL A 9 0.22 2.94 36.30
C VAL A 9 1.47 2.62 35.47
N LEU A 10 2.59 2.27 36.12
CA LEU A 10 3.82 1.92 35.43
C LEU A 10 3.71 0.64 34.60
N ILE A 11 2.99 -0.37 35.12
CA ILE A 11 2.70 -1.61 34.39
C ILE A 11 1.77 -1.33 33.19
N LEU A 12 0.74 -0.48 33.37
CA LEU A 12 -0.19 -0.11 32.31
C LEU A 12 0.51 0.63 31.15
N VAL A 13 1.44 1.54 31.49
CA VAL A 13 2.26 2.28 30.50
C VAL A 13 3.23 1.33 29.78
N SER A 14 3.82 0.36 30.48
CA SER A 14 4.69 -0.63 29.86
C SER A 14 3.94 -1.57 28.91
N SER A 15 2.67 -1.89 29.18
CA SER A 15 1.86 -2.74 28.29
C SER A 15 1.48 -2.06 26.98
N ILE A 16 1.39 -0.71 26.96
CA ILE A 16 1.11 0.07 25.75
C ILE A 16 2.31 0.04 24.78
N PHE A 17 3.54 -0.06 25.30
CA PHE A 17 4.76 -0.11 24.48
C PHE A 17 4.92 -1.44 23.70
N VAL A 18 4.34 -2.54 24.18
CA VAL A 18 4.49 -3.87 23.54
C VAL A 18 3.63 -4.03 22.28
N LEU A 19 2.59 -3.19 22.12
CA LEU A 19 1.70 -3.21 20.95
C LEU A 19 2.29 -2.52 19.70
N SER A 20 3.42 -1.81 19.83
CA SER A 20 4.00 -1.04 18.73
C SER A 20 4.97 -1.84 17.84
N CYS A 21 5.26 -3.11 18.16
CA CYS A 21 6.05 -4.01 17.32
C CYS A 21 5.15 -4.91 16.47
N GLY A 22 4.34 -4.32 15.61
CA GLY A 22 3.76 -5.02 14.46
C GLY A 22 4.73 -4.95 13.29
N ASN A 23 5.12 -6.08 12.71
CA ASN A 23 5.82 -6.09 11.42
C ASN A 23 4.90 -5.43 10.38
N THR A 24 5.09 -4.14 10.10
CA THR A 24 4.48 -3.49 8.96
C THR A 24 5.15 -4.06 7.72
N LYS A 25 4.42 -4.89 6.97
CA LYS A 25 4.87 -5.26 5.62
C LYS A 25 4.99 -3.98 4.82
N GLU A 26 6.16 -3.75 4.25
CA GLU A 26 6.41 -2.59 3.40
C GLU A 26 5.63 -2.76 2.09
N ASP A 27 4.92 -1.71 1.68
CA ASP A 27 4.15 -1.76 0.45
C ASP A 27 5.10 -1.74 -0.76
N THR A 28 4.86 -2.65 -1.69
CA THR A 28 5.54 -2.68 -2.97
C THR A 28 4.94 -1.60 -3.86
N LYS A 29 5.74 -0.61 -4.22
CA LYS A 29 5.33 0.45 -5.14
C LYS A 29 5.32 -0.05 -6.58
N VAL A 30 4.19 0.08 -7.25
CA VAL A 30 3.98 -0.38 -8.63
C VAL A 30 3.37 0.74 -9.46
N LYS A 31 3.99 1.06 -10.59
CA LYS A 31 3.40 1.92 -11.62
C LYS A 31 2.92 1.06 -12.78
N LEU A 32 1.62 1.09 -13.05
CA LEU A 32 0.99 0.32 -14.12
C LEU A 32 0.73 1.24 -15.31
N ALA A 33 1.51 1.04 -16.37
CA ALA A 33 1.30 1.67 -17.66
C ALA A 33 0.20 0.94 -18.42
N LEU A 34 -0.86 1.65 -18.81
CA LEU A 34 -1.87 1.11 -19.71
C LEU A 34 -1.33 0.98 -21.13
N ASP A 35 -1.76 -0.06 -21.84
CA ASP A 35 -1.44 -0.30 -23.26
C ASP A 35 -2.15 0.68 -24.20
N TRP A 36 -3.25 1.28 -23.74
CA TRP A 36 -4.02 2.29 -24.47
C TRP A 36 -4.81 3.19 -23.51
N TYR A 37 -5.60 4.10 -24.07
CA TYR A 37 -6.60 4.86 -23.31
C TYR A 37 -7.58 3.93 -22.56
N PRO A 38 -8.05 4.35 -21.36
CA PRO A 38 -8.98 3.58 -20.55
C PRO A 38 -10.21 3.13 -21.33
N ASN A 39 -10.54 1.84 -21.24
CA ASN A 39 -11.72 1.24 -21.86
C ASN A 39 -12.23 0.09 -20.98
N ALA A 40 -13.32 -0.57 -21.41
CA ALA A 40 -13.99 -1.60 -20.62
C ALA A 40 -13.08 -2.78 -20.22
N ASN A 41 -12.04 -3.08 -21.00
CA ASN A 41 -11.08 -4.15 -20.68
C ASN A 41 -10.28 -3.84 -19.40
N HIS A 42 -10.13 -2.56 -19.03
CA HIS A 42 -9.38 -2.14 -17.84
C HIS A 42 -10.24 -2.07 -16.57
N THR A 43 -11.56 -2.31 -16.68
CA THR A 43 -12.50 -2.16 -15.56
C THR A 43 -12.07 -2.94 -14.31
N GLY A 44 -11.52 -4.14 -14.50
CA GLY A 44 -11.03 -4.95 -13.38
C GLY A 44 -9.93 -4.27 -12.55
N LEU A 45 -9.03 -3.53 -13.21
CA LEU A 45 -7.95 -2.79 -12.54
C LEU A 45 -8.51 -1.65 -11.68
N TYR A 46 -9.45 -0.89 -12.23
CA TYR A 46 -10.05 0.23 -11.51
C TYR A 46 -10.99 -0.22 -10.37
N ILE A 47 -11.74 -1.31 -10.54
CA ILE A 47 -12.54 -1.89 -9.45
C ILE A 47 -11.62 -2.40 -8.34
N ALA A 48 -10.51 -3.06 -8.68
CA ALA A 48 -9.56 -3.53 -7.68
C ALA A 48 -8.91 -2.37 -6.90
N LEU A 49 -8.60 -1.26 -7.59
CA LEU A 49 -8.14 -0.02 -6.96
C LEU A 49 -9.20 0.57 -6.02
N GLU A 50 -10.44 0.74 -6.50
CA GLU A 50 -11.54 1.30 -5.70
C GLU A 50 -11.87 0.46 -4.47
N LYS A 51 -11.82 -0.87 -4.61
CA LYS A 51 -12.11 -1.81 -3.53
C LYS A 51 -10.94 -2.06 -2.58
N GLY A 52 -9.76 -1.50 -2.86
CA GLY A 52 -8.58 -1.64 -2.00
C GLY A 52 -7.83 -2.98 -2.15
N TYR A 53 -8.13 -3.79 -3.16
CA TYR A 53 -7.53 -5.12 -3.31
C TYR A 53 -6.01 -5.09 -3.49
N PHE A 54 -5.45 -4.02 -4.07
CA PHE A 54 -3.99 -3.87 -4.12
C PHE A 54 -3.38 -3.61 -2.75
N GLN A 55 -4.05 -2.81 -1.92
CA GLN A 55 -3.59 -2.50 -0.56
C GLN A 55 -3.68 -3.71 0.37
N ASP A 56 -4.72 -4.53 0.22
CA ASP A 56 -4.85 -5.81 0.94
C ASP A 56 -3.65 -6.75 0.68
N GLU A 57 -3.01 -6.61 -0.50
CA GLU A 57 -1.83 -7.36 -0.92
C GLU A 57 -0.51 -6.60 -0.73
N ASN A 58 -0.50 -5.49 0.04
CA ASN A 58 0.67 -4.63 0.24
C ASN A 58 1.25 -4.07 -1.07
N ILE A 59 0.39 -3.63 -1.99
CA ILE A 59 0.76 -3.00 -3.26
C ILE A 59 0.23 -1.57 -3.29
N ASP A 60 1.15 -0.61 -3.36
CA ASP A 60 0.87 0.82 -3.62
C ASP A 60 0.92 1.04 -5.13
N ILE A 61 -0.26 1.08 -5.78
CA ILE A 61 -0.38 1.10 -7.23
C ILE A 61 -0.76 2.48 -7.79
N GLU A 62 -0.07 2.90 -8.85
CA GLU A 62 -0.42 4.05 -9.69
C GLU A 62 -0.77 3.56 -11.10
N ILE A 63 -2.02 3.73 -11.52
CA ILE A 63 -2.46 3.43 -12.90
C ILE A 63 -2.36 4.70 -13.73
N TYR A 64 -1.65 4.66 -14.85
CA TYR A 64 -1.51 5.82 -15.74
C TYR A 64 -1.61 5.43 -17.22
N THR A 65 -2.00 6.38 -18.05
CA THR A 65 -1.93 6.27 -19.51
C THR A 65 -0.65 6.95 -20.00
N PRO A 66 0.28 6.23 -20.65
CA PRO A 66 1.48 6.84 -21.23
C PRO A 66 1.14 7.87 -22.31
N SER A 67 2.06 8.82 -22.54
CA SER A 67 1.91 9.81 -23.63
C SER A 67 1.95 9.18 -25.02
N ASP A 68 2.70 8.08 -25.17
CA ASP A 68 2.77 7.26 -26.38
C ASP A 68 2.57 5.78 -26.01
N PRO A 69 1.44 5.16 -26.36
CA PRO A 69 1.18 3.76 -26.05
C PRO A 69 2.12 2.78 -26.78
N SER A 70 2.79 3.20 -27.86
CA SER A 70 3.74 2.34 -28.57
C SER A 70 5.05 2.11 -27.80
N THR A 71 5.33 2.94 -26.78
CA THR A 71 6.58 2.86 -26.00
C THR A 71 6.43 2.10 -24.70
N VAL A 72 5.24 1.61 -24.34
CA VAL A 72 4.94 0.93 -23.07
C VAL A 72 5.98 -0.14 -22.72
N LEU A 73 6.28 -1.04 -23.65
CA LEU A 73 7.25 -2.12 -23.43
C LEU A 73 8.67 -1.60 -23.19
N GLN A 74 9.05 -0.52 -23.87
CA GLN A 74 10.38 0.10 -23.75
C GLN A 74 10.52 0.81 -22.40
N THR A 75 9.51 1.59 -22.02
CA THR A 75 9.43 2.31 -20.74
C THR A 75 9.47 1.36 -19.55
N VAL A 76 8.66 0.29 -19.59
CA VAL A 76 8.67 -0.74 -18.54
C VAL A 76 10.01 -1.47 -18.50
N GLY A 77 10.58 -1.83 -19.65
CA GLY A 77 11.91 -2.45 -19.73
C GLY A 77 13.03 -1.56 -19.20
N ALA A 78 12.86 -0.24 -19.27
CA ALA A 78 13.78 0.75 -18.71
C ALA A 78 13.54 1.04 -17.22
N GLY A 79 12.50 0.47 -16.60
CA GLY A 79 12.16 0.66 -15.18
C GLY A 79 11.55 2.02 -14.84
N GLN A 80 10.81 2.62 -15.77
CA GLN A 80 10.16 3.94 -15.63
C GLN A 80 8.70 3.88 -15.18
#